data_AF-A0A7V6FF70-F1
#
_entry.id   AF-A0A7V6FF70-F1
#
_cell.length_a   1.000
_cell.length_b   1.000
_cell.length_c   1.000
_cell.angle_alpha   90.00
_cell.angle_beta   90.00
_cell.angle_gamma   90.00
#
_symmetry.space_group_name_H-M   'P 1'
#
loop_
_entity.id
_entity.type
_entity.pdbx_description
1 polymer ?
#
loop_
_entity_poly.entity_id
_entity_poly.type
_entity_poly.pdbx_seq_one_letter_code
_entity_poly.pdbx_strand_id
1 'polypeptide(L)' 'MASITGFCSLALPGGFSKPTAEAPLGVPIGYELLGRPDQERLLLALAETVSDKTSFQAPLMAKGDNDE' A
#
# COMPACT_ATOMS: atom_id res chain seq x y z
N MET A 1 -12.72 6.92 -6.46
CA MET A 1 -13.94 6.08 -6.39
C MET A 1 -14.53 6.14 -4.99
N ALA A 2 -13.81 5.69 -3.95
CA ALA A 2 -14.26 5.69 -2.56
C ALA A 2 -14.77 7.05 -2.04
N SER A 3 -14.07 8.14 -2.36
CA SER A 3 -14.44 9.50 -1.92
C SER A 3 -15.78 9.99 -2.48
N ILE A 4 -16.22 9.47 -3.63
CA ILE A 4 -17.50 9.84 -4.25
C ILE A 4 -18.62 8.95 -3.71
N THR A 5 -18.32 7.69 -3.37
CA THR A 5 -19.31 6.71 -2.89
C THR A 5 -19.48 6.71 -1.36
N GLY A 6 -18.65 7.43 -0.62
CA GLY A 6 -18.66 7.47 0.84
C GLY A 6 -18.14 6.19 1.50
N PHE A 7 -17.39 5.37 0.77
CA PHE A 7 -16.74 4.19 1.32
C PHE A 7 -15.42 4.55 1.99
N CYS A 8 -15.15 3.98 3.15
CA CYS A 8 -13.83 4.06 3.74
C CYS A 8 -12.83 3.32 2.86
N SER A 9 -11.68 3.92 2.57
CA SER A 9 -10.61 3.28 1.81
C SER A 9 -9.27 3.33 2.52
N LEU A 10 -8.48 2.27 2.33
CA LEU A 10 -7.11 2.14 2.85
C LEU A 10 -6.18 1.70 1.73
N ALA A 11 -5.19 2.53 1.41
CA ALA A 11 -4.13 2.20 0.47
C ALA A 11 -2.97 1.51 1.18
N LEU A 12 -2.52 0.37 0.64
CA LEU A 12 -1.49 -0.48 1.24
C LEU A 12 -0.44 -0.89 0.21
N PRO A 13 0.81 -1.13 0.63
CA PRO A 13 1.88 -1.60 -0.24
C PRO A 13 1.68 -3.07 -0.65
N GLY A 14 1.75 -3.35 -1.94
CA GLY A 14 1.68 -4.69 -2.54
C GLY A 14 3.03 -5.24 -3.02
N GLY A 15 4.13 -4.53 -2.76
CA GLY A 15 5.48 -4.91 -3.16
C GLY A 15 5.92 -4.24 -4.46
N PHE A 16 6.77 -4.92 -5.23
CA PHE A 16 7.33 -4.42 -6.48
C PHE A 16 7.02 -5.38 -7.63
N SER A 17 6.84 -4.83 -8.83
CA SER A 17 6.79 -5.63 -10.05
C SER A 17 8.11 -6.38 -10.28
N LYS A 18 8.11 -7.31 -11.24
CA LYS A 18 9.38 -7.87 -11.73
C LYS A 18 10.28 -6.73 -12.24
N PRO A 19 11.59 -6.76 -11.92
CA PRO A 19 12.56 -5.82 -12.48
C PRO A 19 12.58 -5.84 -14.01
N THR A 20 12.76 -4.67 -14.60
CA THR A 20 13.02 -4.49 -16.04
C THR A 20 14.26 -3.63 -16.24
N ALA A 21 14.73 -3.48 -17.48
CA ALA A 21 15.87 -2.62 -17.77
C ALA A 21 15.58 -1.14 -17.40
N GLU A 22 14.34 -0.70 -17.58
CA GLU A 22 13.88 0.66 -17.29
C GLU A 22 13.51 0.85 -15.82
N ALA A 23 13.21 -0.23 -15.10
CA ALA A 23 12.92 -0.24 -13.66
C ALA A 23 13.68 -1.39 -12.96
N PRO A 24 14.98 -1.21 -12.66
CA PRO A 24 15.83 -2.28 -12.11
C PRO A 24 15.41 -2.78 -10.72
N LEU A 25 14.66 -1.97 -9.97
CA LEU A 25 14.06 -2.35 -8.68
C LEU A 25 12.61 -2.84 -8.81
N GLY A 26 12.06 -2.85 -10.03
CA GLY A 26 10.63 -2.98 -10.27
C GLY A 26 9.87 -1.68 -10.01
N VAL A 27 8.61 -1.65 -10.40
CA VAL A 27 7.68 -0.53 -10.13
C VAL A 27 6.93 -0.84 -8.84
N PRO A 28 6.80 0.11 -7.89
CA PRO A 28 6.02 -0.12 -6.68
C PRO A 28 4.55 -0.37 -7.02
N ILE A 29 4.00 -1.42 -6.45
CA ILE A 29 2.60 -1.83 -6.59
C ILE A 29 1.91 -1.56 -5.26
N GLY A 30 0.75 -0.91 -5.32
CA GLY A 30 -0.16 -0.75 -4.18
C GLY A 30 -1.50 -1.42 -4.46
N TYR A 31 -2.24 -1.71 -3.40
CA TYR A 31 -3.64 -2.12 -3.50
C TYR A 31 -4.49 -1.28 -2.55
N GLU A 32 -5.77 -1.13 -2.87
CA GLU A 32 -6.73 -0.35 -2.08
C GLU A 32 -7.81 -1.29 -1.53
N LEU A 33 -7.97 -1.30 -0.21
CA LEU A 33 -9.08 -1.96 0.45
C LEU A 33 -10.24 -0.98 0.56
N LEU A 34 -11.44 -1.43 0.20
CA LEU A 34 -12.68 -0.66 0.34
C LEU A 34 -13.57 -1.29 1.39
N GLY A 35 -13.88 -0.52 2.43
CA GLY A 35 -14.83 -0.89 3.46
C GLY A 35 -16.23 -0.40 3.12
N ARG A 36 -17.24 -1.18 3.53
CA ARG A 36 -18.61 -0.66 3.61
C ARG A 36 -18.65 0.47 4.66
N PRO A 37 -19.62 1.41 4.58
CA PRO A 37 -19.83 2.40 5.62
C PRO A 37 -19.98 1.75 7.00
N ASP A 38 -19.48 2.42 8.04
CA ASP A 38 -19.54 1.97 9.44
C ASP A 38 -18.82 0.64 9.75
N GLN A 39 -17.88 0.24 8.89
CA GLN A 39 -17.09 -0.99 9.05
C GLN A 39 -15.58 -0.71 9.15
N GLU A 40 -15.19 0.49 9.56
CA GLU A 40 -13.80 0.94 9.66
C GLU A 40 -12.94 -0.01 10.51
N ARG A 41 -13.47 -0.52 11.63
CA ARG A 41 -12.72 -1.46 12.49
C ARG A 41 -12.39 -2.77 11.77
N LEU A 42 -13.32 -3.28 10.98
CA LEU A 42 -13.09 -4.50 10.19
C LEU A 42 -12.08 -4.22 9.08
N LEU A 43 -12.18 -3.06 8.42
CA LEU A 43 -11.24 -2.66 7.38
C LEU A 43 -9.80 -2.55 7.91
N LEU A 44 -9.64 -1.98 9.11
CA LEU A 44 -8.34 -1.88 9.80
C LEU A 44 -7.79 -3.26 10.22
N ALA A 45 -8.62 -4.14 10.78
CA ALA A 45 -8.20 -5.49 11.16
C ALA A 45 -7.77 -6.32 9.94
N LEU A 46 -8.43 -6.13 8.79
CA LEU A 46 -8.02 -6.72 7.52
C LEU A 46 -6.68 -6.16 7.04
N ALA A 47 -6.50 -4.84 7.10
CA ALA A 47 -5.24 -4.20 6.74
C ALA A 47 -4.07 -4.72 7.57
N GLU A 48 -4.25 -4.85 8.89
CA GLU A 48 -3.27 -5.42 9.81
C GLU A 48 -2.95 -6.87 9.44
N THR A 49 -3.98 -7.72 9.29
CA THR A 49 -3.80 -9.14 8.94
C THR A 49 -3.03 -9.30 7.62
N VAL A 50 -3.31 -8.46 6.62
CA VAL A 50 -2.59 -8.52 5.35
C VAL A 50 -1.16 -8.02 5.54
N SER A 51 -0.94 -6.89 6.20
CA SER A 51 0.40 -6.34 6.45
C SER A 51 1.29 -7.28 7.26
N ASP A 52 0.74 -8.06 8.18
CA ASP A 52 1.51 -9.08 8.92
C ASP A 52 1.92 -10.24 8.02
N LYS A 53 1.06 -10.62 7.08
CA LYS A 53 1.31 -11.68 6.11
C LYS A 53 2.19 -11.23 4.95
N THR A 54 2.29 -9.93 4.72
CA THR A 54 3.05 -9.35 3.62
C THR A 54 4.10 -8.39 4.15
N SER A 55 5.39 -8.76 4.05
CA SER A 55 6.51 -7.90 4.46
C SER A 55 6.74 -6.70 3.52
N PHE A 56 5.77 -6.35 2.69
CA PHE A 56 5.84 -5.17 1.84
C PHE A 56 5.62 -3.95 2.72
N GLN A 57 6.68 -3.21 2.97
CA GLN A 57 6.58 -1.89 3.57
C GLN A 57 6.67 -0.90 2.42
N ALA A 58 5.80 0.13 2.44
CA ALA A 58 6.02 1.26 1.57
C ALA A 58 7.45 1.76 1.84
N PRO A 59 8.25 2.05 0.81
CA PRO A 59 9.51 2.73 1.05
C PRO A 59 9.12 4.07 1.68
N LEU A 60 9.23 4.17 3.01
CA LEU A 60 9.19 5.43 3.73
C LEU A 60 10.22 6.28 3.03
N MET A 61 9.76 7.26 2.23
CA MET A 61 10.52 8.26 1.49
C MET A 61 11.98 7.89 1.37
N ALA A 62 12.39 7.36 0.19
CA ALA A 62 13.79 7.12 -0.17
C ALA A 62 14.65 8.07 0.64
N LYS A 63 15.30 7.52 1.68
CA LYS A 63 16.07 8.30 2.64
C LYS A 63 16.95 9.17 1.76
N GLY A 64 16.76 10.49 1.83
CA GLY A 64 17.66 11.42 1.19
C GLY A 64 18.99 11.20 1.89
N ASP A 65 19.78 10.27 1.35
CA ASP A 65 21.19 10.14 1.65
C ASP A 65 21.80 11.40 1.04
N ASN A 66 21.83 12.44 1.89
CA ASN A 66 22.60 13.64 1.66
C ASN A 66 24.05 13.21 1.38
N ASP A 67 24.53 13.64 0.22
CA ASP A 67 25.86 14.17 -0.04
C ASP A 67 26.99 13.73 0.91
N GLU A 68 27.89 12.88 0.39
CA GLU A 68 29.33 12.99 0.64
C GLU A 68 30.12 12.78 -0.65
#